data_AF-A0A563CT01-F1
#
_entry.id   AF-A0A563CT01-F1
#
_cell.length_a   1.000
_cell.length_b   1.000
_cell.length_c   1.000
_cell.angle_alpha   90.00
_cell.angle_beta   90.00
_cell.angle_gamma   90.00
#
_symmetry.space_group_name_H-M   'P 1'
#
loop_
_entity.id
_entity.type
_entity.pdbx_description
1 polymer ?
#
loop_
_entity_poly.entity_id
_entity_poly.type
_entity_poly.pdbx_seq_one_letter_code
_entity_poly.pdbx_strand_id
1 'polypeptide(L)'
;MDTALTFNITHRLPSTLARVGVIHTPHGEIRTPAFIVGGTKATVKAITPEQIRNYGGQAVLANTYHLMLRPGADIVRAGGGLGAFMNWSGPTFTDSGGFQVFSLGIAYKKGIDAVAHTQKGNAKLAVASHNQLVRVTDEGAEFRSHIDGAKLLMTPESSMELQHTIGADIHMAFDELTAPLASHETIAAAMNRTHIWAERCLKRHSDLNAEHTERGESLQA
;
A
#
# COMPACT_ATOMS: atom_id res chain seq x y z
N MET A 1 9.02 10.89 -23.24
CA MET A 1 8.29 10.00 -22.31
C MET A 1 7.52 10.93 -21.41
N ASP A 2 6.20 10.91 -21.49
CA ASP A 2 5.38 11.65 -20.53
C ASP A 2 5.54 10.96 -19.18
N THR A 3 6.05 11.69 -18.18
CA THR A 3 6.26 11.14 -16.85
C THR A 3 4.93 11.21 -16.10
N ALA A 4 4.40 10.05 -15.68
CA ALA A 4 3.13 9.99 -14.95
C ALA A 4 3.15 10.82 -13.65
N LEU A 5 4.33 10.92 -13.00
CA LEU A 5 4.49 11.66 -11.76
C LEU A 5 5.71 12.58 -11.80
N THR A 6 5.51 13.81 -11.33
CA THR A 6 6.59 14.77 -11.12
C THR A 6 6.48 15.40 -9.74
N PHE A 7 7.62 15.75 -9.14
CA PHE A 7 7.65 16.44 -7.86
C PHE A 7 8.52 17.69 -7.94
N ASN A 8 7.93 18.85 -7.63
CA ASN A 8 8.62 20.13 -7.60
C ASN A 8 8.64 20.70 -6.18
N ILE A 9 9.83 21.03 -5.66
CA ILE A 9 9.98 21.74 -4.38
C ILE A 9 9.93 23.23 -4.67
N THR A 10 8.93 23.92 -4.13
CA THR A 10 8.75 25.37 -4.34
C THR A 10 9.50 26.19 -3.30
N HIS A 11 9.58 25.71 -2.06
CA HIS A 11 10.22 26.43 -0.96
C HIS A 11 10.92 25.47 0.00
N ARG A 12 12.03 25.94 0.57
CA ARG A 12 12.75 25.30 1.68
C ARG A 12 12.88 26.31 2.80
N LEU A 13 12.56 25.89 4.03
CA LEU A 13 12.73 26.75 5.20
C LEU A 13 14.22 26.72 5.62
N PRO A 14 14.93 27.87 5.65
CA PRO A 14 16.35 27.91 6.00
C PRO A 14 16.63 27.26 7.35
N SER A 15 17.79 26.60 7.46
CA SER A 15 18.25 25.93 8.69
C SER A 15 17.37 24.78 9.19
N THR A 16 16.46 24.25 8.36
CA THR A 16 15.62 23.08 8.66
C THR A 16 15.57 22.11 7.48
N LEU A 17 14.96 20.93 7.67
CA LEU A 17 14.67 19.97 6.60
C LEU A 17 13.30 20.19 5.93
N ALA A 18 12.54 21.20 6.36
CA ALA A 18 11.16 21.41 5.90
C ALA A 18 11.10 21.89 4.44
N ARG A 19 10.13 21.36 3.71
CA ARG A 19 9.92 21.56 2.27
C ARG A 19 8.44 21.75 1.98
N VAL A 20 8.15 22.71 1.11
CA VAL A 20 6.84 22.85 0.46
C VAL A 20 7.02 22.53 -1.02
N GLY A 21 6.08 21.81 -1.60
CA GLY A 21 6.18 21.35 -2.98
C GLY A 21 4.84 20.89 -3.54
N VAL A 22 4.86 20.45 -4.79
CA VAL A 22 3.69 19.94 -5.51
C VAL A 22 4.09 18.64 -6.21
N ILE A 23 3.33 17.58 -5.96
CA ILE A 23 3.37 16.34 -6.74
C ILE A 23 2.27 16.46 -7.80
N HIS A 24 2.62 16.33 -9.07
CA HIS A 24 1.64 16.22 -10.15
C HIS A 24 1.42 14.73 -10.46
N THR A 25 0.16 14.35 -10.60
CA THR A 25 -0.28 13.00 -10.96
C THR A 25 -1.25 13.10 -12.14
N PRO A 26 -1.58 11.98 -12.83
CA PRO A 26 -2.56 11.99 -13.92
C PRO A 26 -3.94 12.53 -13.50
N HIS A 27 -4.32 12.33 -12.22
CA HIS A 27 -5.63 12.74 -11.70
C HIS A 27 -5.60 13.99 -10.79
N GLY A 28 -4.51 14.77 -10.82
CA GLY A 28 -4.44 16.08 -10.16
C GLY A 28 -3.17 16.32 -9.35
N GLU A 29 -3.17 17.43 -8.61
CA GLU A 29 -2.03 17.88 -7.83
C GLU A 29 -2.17 17.57 -6.34
N ILE A 30 -1.04 17.28 -5.70
CA ILE A 30 -0.92 17.11 -4.25
C ILE A 30 0.09 18.14 -3.72
N ARG A 31 -0.38 19.14 -2.98
CA ARG A 31 0.49 20.12 -2.32
C ARG A 31 1.07 19.52 -1.05
N THR A 32 2.39 19.48 -0.93
CA THR A 32 3.12 18.92 0.21
C THR A 32 3.59 20.03 1.17
N PRO A 33 3.57 19.83 2.51
CA PRO A 33 3.19 18.60 3.21
C PRO A 33 1.69 18.26 3.07
N ALA A 34 1.38 16.99 2.85
CA ALA A 34 0.02 16.52 2.58
C ALA A 34 -0.41 15.47 3.60
N PHE A 35 -1.68 15.52 3.98
CA PHE A 35 -2.37 14.42 4.64
C PHE A 35 -3.14 13.61 3.60
N ILE A 36 -2.91 12.31 3.54
CA ILE A 36 -3.57 11.39 2.60
C ILE A 36 -4.67 10.65 3.35
N VAL A 37 -5.92 10.76 2.89
CA VAL A 37 -7.07 10.20 3.61
C VAL A 37 -7.13 8.69 3.39
N GLY A 38 -7.04 7.92 4.48
CA GLY A 38 -7.10 6.46 4.43
C GLY A 38 -8.51 5.92 4.20
N GLY A 39 -8.66 5.09 3.16
CA GLY A 39 -9.85 4.34 2.83
C GLY A 39 -9.61 2.83 2.90
N THR A 40 -10.65 2.08 3.29
CA THR A 40 -10.64 0.61 3.32
C THR A 40 -11.77 0.10 2.44
N LYS A 41 -11.46 -0.74 1.44
CA LYS A 41 -12.42 -1.26 0.45
C LYS A 41 -13.03 -0.16 -0.43
N ALA A 42 -12.19 0.72 -0.99
CA ALA A 42 -12.59 1.81 -1.87
C ALA A 42 -13.64 2.76 -1.25
N THR A 43 -13.57 2.96 0.07
CA THR A 43 -14.41 3.93 0.79
C THR A 43 -13.67 4.45 2.01
N VAL A 44 -13.86 5.73 2.32
CA VAL A 44 -13.47 6.30 3.62
C VAL A 44 -14.67 6.19 4.53
N LYS A 45 -14.49 5.54 5.68
CA LYS A 45 -15.62 5.21 6.56
C LYS A 45 -16.35 6.48 7.01
N ALA A 46 -17.67 6.44 6.92
CA ALA A 46 -18.61 7.46 7.38
C ALA A 46 -18.59 8.82 6.65
N ILE A 47 -17.76 9.01 5.62
CA ILE A 47 -17.74 10.24 4.83
C ILE A 47 -17.73 9.98 3.32
N THR A 48 -18.34 10.88 2.57
CA THR A 48 -18.40 10.86 1.11
C THR A 48 -17.15 11.48 0.47
N PRO A 49 -16.82 11.13 -0.79
CA PRO A 49 -15.79 11.83 -1.57
C PRO A 49 -15.94 13.36 -1.59
N GLU A 50 -17.18 13.85 -1.66
CA GLU A 50 -17.51 15.27 -1.62
C GLU A 50 -17.11 15.90 -0.29
N GLN A 51 -17.40 15.25 0.83
CA GLN A 51 -16.98 15.71 2.16
C GLN A 51 -15.46 15.73 2.29
N ILE A 52 -14.76 14.71 1.78
CA ILE A 52 -13.29 14.68 1.78
C ILE A 52 -12.73 15.91 1.05
N ARG A 53 -13.24 16.20 -0.15
CA ARG A 53 -12.84 17.40 -0.91
C ARG A 53 -13.15 18.69 -0.15
N ASN A 54 -14.33 18.80 0.44
CA ASN A 54 -14.75 19.99 1.21
C ASN A 54 -13.88 20.24 2.45
N TYR A 55 -13.33 19.20 3.07
CA TYR A 55 -12.38 19.31 4.17
C TYR A 55 -10.92 19.50 3.73
N GLY A 56 -10.66 19.68 2.43
CA GLY A 56 -9.33 19.91 1.87
C GLY A 56 -8.51 18.65 1.62
N GLY A 57 -9.13 17.47 1.61
CA GLY A 57 -8.48 16.23 1.19
C GLY A 57 -8.04 16.34 -0.28
N GLN A 58 -6.75 16.12 -0.52
CA GLN A 58 -6.15 16.22 -1.86
C GLN A 58 -5.97 14.87 -2.52
N ALA A 59 -5.93 13.79 -1.73
CA ALA A 59 -5.74 12.44 -2.23
C ALA A 59 -6.30 11.41 -1.24
N VAL A 60 -6.58 10.22 -1.74
CA VAL A 60 -7.08 9.09 -0.96
C VAL A 60 -6.16 7.89 -1.12
N LEU A 61 -6.00 7.11 -0.05
CA LEU A 61 -5.28 5.84 -0.08
C LEU A 61 -6.28 4.70 0.04
N ALA A 62 -6.18 3.70 -0.82
CA ALA A 62 -6.93 2.46 -0.69
C ALA A 62 -6.01 1.29 -0.40
N ASN A 63 -6.52 0.34 0.39
CA ASN A 63 -5.75 -0.83 0.76
C ASN A 63 -5.88 -1.97 -0.27
N THR A 64 -4.76 -2.39 -0.86
CA THR A 64 -4.72 -3.44 -1.90
C THR A 64 -5.16 -4.79 -1.37
N TYR A 65 -4.75 -5.15 -0.14
CA TYR A 65 -5.10 -6.42 0.49
C TYR A 65 -6.63 -6.62 0.59
N HIS A 66 -7.35 -5.59 1.03
CA HIS A 66 -8.79 -5.62 1.16
C HIS A 66 -9.48 -5.65 -0.20
N LEU A 67 -9.01 -4.85 -1.16
CA LEU A 67 -9.59 -4.77 -2.50
C LEU A 67 -9.41 -6.06 -3.28
N MET A 68 -8.27 -6.75 -3.13
CA MET A 68 -8.02 -8.07 -3.71
C MET A 68 -9.03 -9.11 -3.20
N LEU A 69 -9.34 -9.10 -1.90
CA LEU A 69 -10.23 -10.09 -1.29
C LEU A 69 -11.72 -9.76 -1.50
N ARG A 70 -12.09 -8.47 -1.42
CA ARG A 70 -13.45 -8.01 -1.61
C ARG A 70 -13.47 -6.51 -1.94
N PRO A 71 -13.97 -6.10 -3.12
CA PRO A 71 -14.78 -6.89 -4.07
C PRO A 71 -13.98 -7.82 -5.01
N GLY A 72 -12.66 -7.66 -5.09
CA GLY A 72 -11.80 -8.27 -6.10
C GLY A 72 -11.28 -7.20 -7.07
N ALA A 73 -10.00 -7.26 -7.42
CA ALA A 73 -9.36 -6.26 -8.27
C ALA A 73 -10.02 -6.15 -9.66
N ASP A 74 -10.45 -7.27 -10.25
CA ASP A 74 -11.16 -7.27 -11.53
C ASP A 74 -12.51 -6.55 -11.49
N ILE A 75 -13.22 -6.59 -10.35
CA ILE A 75 -14.48 -5.85 -10.18
C ILE A 75 -14.20 -4.35 -10.12
N VAL A 76 -13.13 -3.95 -9.41
CA VAL A 76 -12.70 -2.55 -9.36
C VAL A 76 -12.30 -2.06 -10.76
N ARG A 77 -11.53 -2.85 -11.50
CA ARG A 77 -11.14 -2.56 -12.88
C ARG A 77 -12.35 -2.42 -13.80
N ALA A 78 -13.30 -3.35 -13.72
CA ALA A 78 -14.54 -3.29 -14.50
C ALA A 78 -15.40 -2.07 -14.17
N GLY A 79 -15.29 -1.56 -12.94
CA GLY A 79 -15.90 -0.30 -12.50
C GLY A 79 -15.16 0.97 -12.95
N GLY A 80 -14.12 0.86 -13.78
CA GLY A 80 -13.34 2.00 -14.28
C GLY A 80 -12.11 2.35 -13.43
N GLY A 81 -11.65 1.43 -12.57
CA GLY A 81 -10.52 1.64 -11.67
C GLY A 81 -10.93 2.32 -10.35
N LEU A 82 -9.96 2.48 -9.45
CA LEU A 82 -10.19 2.85 -8.06
C LEU A 82 -10.97 4.15 -7.90
N GLY A 83 -10.51 5.20 -8.58
CA GLY A 83 -11.13 6.53 -8.51
C GLY A 83 -12.60 6.50 -8.91
N ALA A 84 -12.90 5.95 -10.10
CA ALA A 84 -14.26 5.84 -10.61
C ALA A 84 -15.13 4.96 -9.69
N PHE A 85 -14.60 3.81 -9.25
CA PHE A 85 -15.30 2.86 -8.38
C PHE A 85 -15.70 3.49 -7.04
N MET A 86 -14.90 4.42 -6.51
CA MET A 86 -15.19 5.12 -5.25
C MET A 86 -15.80 6.52 -5.43
N ASN A 87 -16.11 6.94 -6.65
CA ASN A 87 -16.54 8.30 -6.98
C ASN A 87 -15.54 9.40 -6.51
N TRP A 88 -14.25 9.12 -6.63
CA TRP A 88 -13.15 10.05 -6.37
C TRP A 88 -12.42 10.40 -7.67
N SER A 89 -12.40 11.70 -8.00
CA SER A 89 -11.80 12.22 -9.23
C SER A 89 -10.41 12.82 -9.03
N GLY A 90 -9.82 12.68 -7.85
CA GLY A 90 -8.50 13.22 -7.52
C GLY A 90 -7.42 12.15 -7.48
N PRO A 91 -6.18 12.52 -7.08
CA PRO A 91 -5.08 11.58 -6.90
C PRO A 91 -5.40 10.44 -5.93
N THR A 92 -4.88 9.26 -6.23
CA THR A 92 -5.09 8.02 -5.49
C THR A 92 -3.78 7.32 -5.17
N PHE A 93 -3.73 6.69 -4.00
CA PHE A 93 -2.63 5.83 -3.57
C PHE A 93 -3.17 4.43 -3.34
N THR A 94 -2.35 3.42 -3.62
CA THR A 94 -2.55 2.08 -3.07
C THR A 94 -1.39 1.71 -2.19
N ASP A 95 -1.66 1.08 -1.05
CA ASP A 95 -0.59 0.40 -0.32
C ASP A 95 -0.25 -0.95 -0.96
N SER A 96 0.87 -1.53 -0.57
CA SER A 96 1.35 -2.79 -1.15
C SER A 96 0.59 -4.02 -0.63
N GLY A 97 -0.20 -3.86 0.44
CA GLY A 97 -0.82 -4.95 1.20
C GLY A 97 0.13 -5.68 2.18
N GLY A 98 1.44 -5.39 2.13
CA GLY A 98 2.45 -6.03 2.99
C GLY A 98 2.09 -5.90 4.47
N PHE A 99 1.89 -4.67 4.95
CA PHE A 99 1.56 -4.41 6.35
C PHE A 99 0.39 -5.26 6.88
N GLN A 100 -0.68 -5.44 6.10
CA GLN A 100 -1.86 -6.21 6.51
C GLN A 100 -1.57 -7.71 6.51
N VAL A 101 -0.78 -8.20 5.55
CA VAL A 101 -0.30 -9.59 5.57
C VAL A 101 0.49 -9.84 6.86
N PHE A 102 1.44 -8.98 7.22
CA PHE A 102 2.30 -9.20 8.38
C PHE A 102 1.64 -8.91 9.72
N SER A 103 0.87 -7.83 9.86
CA SER A 103 0.22 -7.46 11.13
C SER A 103 -0.77 -8.52 11.61
N LEU A 104 -1.50 -9.17 10.69
CA LEU A 104 -2.35 -10.33 10.99
C LEU A 104 -1.57 -11.58 11.41
N GLY A 105 -0.27 -11.68 11.10
CA GLY A 105 0.58 -12.77 11.60
C GLY A 105 1.32 -12.42 12.89
N ILE A 106 1.80 -11.17 13.00
CA ILE A 106 2.63 -10.67 14.10
C ILE A 106 1.81 -10.45 15.37
N ALA A 107 0.61 -9.85 15.25
CA ALA A 107 -0.29 -9.63 16.38
C ALA A 107 -0.62 -10.94 17.10
N TYR A 108 -0.79 -12.03 16.34
CA TYR A 108 -1.11 -13.36 16.87
C TYR A 108 0.10 -14.15 17.37
N LYS A 109 1.29 -14.00 16.75
CA LYS A 109 2.48 -14.75 17.18
C LYS A 109 3.08 -14.26 18.49
N LYS A 110 2.89 -12.99 18.88
CA LYS A 110 3.62 -12.42 20.02
C LYS A 110 2.77 -11.62 21.02
N GLY A 111 1.47 -11.41 20.78
CA GLY A 111 0.66 -10.52 21.64
C GLY A 111 1.21 -9.10 21.68
N ILE A 112 2.02 -8.75 20.68
CA ILE A 112 2.59 -7.43 20.46
C ILE A 112 1.68 -6.78 19.44
N ASP A 113 1.02 -5.72 19.84
CA ASP A 113 0.31 -4.84 18.92
C ASP A 113 1.35 -4.24 17.96
N ALA A 114 1.14 -4.37 16.64
CA ALA A 114 2.10 -3.92 15.63
C ALA A 114 2.38 -2.41 15.69
N VAL A 115 1.57 -1.66 16.45
CA VAL A 115 1.65 -0.22 16.70
C VAL A 115 2.13 0.16 18.11
N ALA A 116 2.38 -0.80 19.01
CA ALA A 116 2.81 -0.51 20.38
C ALA A 116 4.33 -0.28 20.46
N HIS A 117 4.72 1.01 20.54
CA HIS A 117 6.13 1.44 20.64
C HIS A 117 6.67 1.50 22.07
N THR A 118 5.87 1.24 23.11
CA THR A 118 6.22 1.61 24.50
C THR A 118 6.16 0.48 25.52
N GLN A 119 5.49 -0.63 25.24
CA GLN A 119 5.45 -1.78 26.15
C GLN A 119 5.62 -3.09 25.38
N LYS A 120 6.53 -3.96 25.87
CA LYS A 120 6.52 -5.38 25.50
C LYS A 120 5.14 -5.91 25.84
N GLY A 121 4.34 -6.22 24.82
CA GLY A 121 3.11 -6.97 25.00
C GLY A 121 3.38 -8.21 25.85
N ASN A 122 2.48 -8.52 26.78
CA ASN A 122 2.64 -9.67 27.65
C ASN A 122 2.43 -10.93 26.80
N ALA A 123 3.53 -11.61 26.44
CA ALA A 123 3.53 -12.82 25.63
C ALA A 123 2.62 -13.94 26.21
N LYS A 124 2.27 -13.90 27.50
CA LYS A 124 1.30 -14.83 28.12
C LYS A 124 -0.15 -14.57 27.73
N LEU A 125 -0.47 -13.40 27.19
CA LEU A 125 -1.80 -13.03 26.68
C LEU A 125 -1.92 -13.23 25.17
N ALA A 126 -0.83 -13.60 24.49
CA ALA A 126 -0.83 -13.89 23.06
C ALA A 126 -1.58 -15.19 22.80
N VAL A 127 -2.81 -15.10 22.28
CA VAL A 127 -3.54 -16.27 21.80
C VAL A 127 -3.00 -16.63 20.41
N ALA A 128 -2.14 -17.63 20.36
CA ALA A 128 -1.66 -18.18 19.09
C ALA A 128 -2.82 -18.86 18.34
N SER A 129 -3.34 -18.21 17.30
CA SER A 129 -4.24 -18.85 16.35
C SER A 129 -3.45 -19.86 15.52
N HIS A 130 -3.68 -21.16 15.76
CA HIS A 130 -3.03 -22.23 14.99
C HIS A 130 -3.37 -22.16 13.49
N ASN A 131 -4.42 -21.41 13.12
CA ASN A 131 -4.94 -21.32 11.76
C ASN A 131 -4.48 -20.08 10.97
N GLN A 132 -3.78 -19.11 11.57
CA GLN A 132 -3.31 -17.90 10.88
C GLN A 132 -1.81 -17.69 11.09
N LEU A 133 -1.02 -18.48 10.37
CA LEU A 133 0.44 -18.31 10.29
C LEU A 133 0.79 -17.61 8.98
N VAL A 134 1.47 -16.48 9.09
CA VAL A 134 2.20 -15.85 7.98
C VAL A 134 3.60 -16.47 7.93
N ARG A 135 4.00 -16.89 6.74
CA ARG A 135 5.35 -17.39 6.44
C ARG A 135 5.96 -16.51 5.36
N VAL A 136 7.12 -15.94 5.67
CA VAL A 136 7.90 -15.11 4.76
C VAL A 136 8.98 -15.97 4.12
N THR A 137 9.14 -15.85 2.82
CA THR A 137 10.18 -16.52 2.03
C THR A 137 10.90 -15.46 1.17
N ASP A 138 11.91 -15.84 0.40
CA ASP A 138 12.51 -14.91 -0.57
C ASP A 138 11.52 -14.57 -1.71
N GLU A 139 10.58 -15.48 -2.00
CA GLU A 139 9.56 -15.30 -3.04
C GLU A 139 8.48 -14.29 -2.65
N GLY A 140 8.04 -14.30 -1.39
CA GLY A 140 6.94 -13.46 -0.93
C GLY A 140 6.44 -13.84 0.46
N ALA A 141 5.17 -13.53 0.72
CA ALA A 141 4.50 -13.86 1.98
C ALA A 141 3.32 -14.83 1.73
N GLU A 142 3.41 -16.01 2.33
CA GLU A 142 2.32 -16.99 2.39
C GLU A 142 1.45 -16.70 3.62
N PHE A 143 0.14 -16.60 3.45
CA PHE A 143 -0.80 -16.36 4.54
C PHE A 143 -2.16 -17.01 4.23
N ARG A 144 -3.10 -16.87 5.17
CA ARG A 144 -4.48 -17.31 4.96
C ARG A 144 -5.41 -16.11 4.94
N SER A 145 -6.33 -16.12 3.97
CA SER A 145 -7.42 -15.16 3.89
C SER A 145 -8.21 -15.17 5.20
N HIS A 146 -8.48 -13.98 5.75
CA HIS A 146 -9.32 -13.81 6.94
C HIS A 146 -10.81 -13.95 6.64
N ILE A 147 -11.19 -14.08 5.36
CA ILE A 147 -12.59 -14.22 4.92
C ILE A 147 -13.00 -15.69 4.92
N ASP A 148 -12.20 -16.55 4.31
CA ASP A 148 -12.55 -17.95 4.01
C ASP A 148 -11.44 -18.97 4.38
N GLY A 149 -10.29 -18.50 4.88
CA GLY A 149 -9.17 -19.36 5.28
C GLY A 149 -8.33 -19.90 4.12
N ALA A 150 -8.60 -19.50 2.88
CA ALA A 150 -7.84 -19.91 1.69
C ALA A 150 -6.35 -19.55 1.85
N LYS A 151 -5.46 -20.45 1.43
CA LYS A 151 -4.02 -20.17 1.41
C LYS A 151 -3.70 -19.28 0.23
N LEU A 152 -3.02 -18.18 0.48
CA LEU A 152 -2.64 -17.17 -0.50
C LEU A 152 -1.14 -16.92 -0.42
N LEU A 153 -0.54 -16.58 -1.56
CA LEU A 153 0.83 -16.10 -1.67
C LEU A 153 0.77 -14.71 -2.30
N MET A 154 1.40 -13.73 -1.64
CA MET A 154 1.61 -12.41 -2.20
C MET A 154 3.10 -12.19 -2.42
N THR A 155 3.47 -11.94 -3.67
CA THR A 155 4.83 -11.63 -4.13
C THR A 155 4.93 -10.15 -4.54
N PRO A 156 6.15 -9.60 -4.66
CA PRO A 156 6.39 -8.29 -5.27
C PRO A 156 5.63 -8.06 -6.59
N GLU A 157 5.69 -9.03 -7.51
CA GLU A 157 5.05 -8.93 -8.82
C GLU A 157 3.53 -8.93 -8.70
N SER A 158 2.96 -9.85 -7.90
CA SER A 158 1.51 -9.90 -7.72
C SER A 158 0.97 -8.63 -7.05
N SER A 159 1.75 -7.97 -6.18
CA SER A 159 1.38 -6.69 -5.57
C SER A 159 1.32 -5.59 -6.62
N MET A 160 2.30 -5.51 -7.52
CA MET A 160 2.29 -4.53 -8.62
C MET A 160 1.14 -4.80 -9.59
N GLU A 161 0.90 -6.06 -9.97
CA GLU A 161 -0.20 -6.44 -10.85
C GLU A 161 -1.56 -6.07 -10.27
N LEU A 162 -1.76 -6.29 -8.97
CA LEU A 162 -2.98 -5.88 -8.28
C LEU A 162 -3.16 -4.37 -8.24
N GLN A 163 -2.10 -3.61 -7.94
CA GLN A 163 -2.16 -2.15 -7.91
C GLN A 163 -2.44 -1.55 -9.28
N HIS A 164 -1.80 -2.07 -10.34
CA HIS A 164 -2.11 -1.73 -11.73
C HIS A 164 -3.55 -2.08 -12.13
N THR A 165 -4.04 -3.25 -11.71
CA THR A 165 -5.42 -3.68 -11.96
C THR A 165 -6.43 -2.78 -11.25
N ILE A 166 -6.13 -2.37 -10.01
CA ILE A 166 -6.93 -1.43 -9.23
C ILE A 166 -6.91 -0.05 -9.88
N GLY A 167 -5.79 0.37 -10.48
CA GLY A 167 -5.71 1.61 -11.25
C GLY A 167 -5.47 2.85 -10.40
N ALA A 168 -4.55 2.78 -9.42
CA ALA A 168 -4.18 3.93 -8.60
C ALA A 168 -3.09 4.78 -9.26
N ASP A 169 -2.99 6.06 -8.88
CA ASP A 169 -1.95 6.95 -9.39
C ASP A 169 -0.58 6.61 -8.84
N ILE A 170 -0.47 6.26 -7.55
CA ILE A 170 0.81 6.04 -6.88
C ILE A 170 0.78 4.67 -6.20
N HIS A 171 1.72 3.82 -6.60
CA HIS A 171 1.83 2.45 -6.05
C HIS A 171 2.93 2.38 -5.00
N MET A 172 2.69 1.60 -3.95
CA MET A 172 3.68 1.33 -2.92
C MET A 172 4.35 -0.03 -3.19
N ALA A 173 5.68 -0.06 -3.14
CA ALA A 173 6.44 -1.31 -3.27
C ALA A 173 6.10 -2.29 -2.13
N PHE A 174 6.12 -3.58 -2.45
CA PHE A 174 5.91 -4.65 -1.48
C PHE A 174 7.13 -4.80 -0.56
N ASP A 175 6.89 -4.77 0.75
CA ASP A 175 7.91 -4.69 1.79
C ASP A 175 7.63 -5.68 2.93
N GLU A 176 8.68 -6.08 3.66
CA GLU A 176 8.54 -6.91 4.87
C GLU A 176 8.44 -6.03 6.12
N LEU A 177 7.31 -6.11 6.82
CA LEU A 177 7.14 -5.50 8.13
C LEU A 177 7.72 -6.39 9.22
N THR A 178 8.59 -5.82 10.06
CA THR A 178 9.08 -6.46 11.27
C THR A 178 8.40 -5.92 12.53
N ALA A 179 8.38 -6.74 13.59
CA ALA A 179 7.90 -6.27 14.88
C ALA A 179 8.82 -5.16 15.44
N PRO A 180 8.29 -4.09 16.06
CA PRO A 180 9.10 -2.98 16.57
C PRO A 180 10.22 -3.39 17.54
N LEU A 181 10.04 -4.51 18.24
CA LEU A 181 10.98 -5.05 19.24
C LEU A 181 11.76 -6.28 18.72
N ALA A 182 11.82 -6.48 17.40
CA ALA A 182 12.64 -7.53 16.80
C ALA A 182 14.14 -7.27 17.05
N SER A 183 14.96 -8.32 16.97
CA SER A 183 16.41 -8.15 17.10
C SER A 183 16.96 -7.36 15.91
N HIS A 184 18.10 -6.68 16.11
CA HIS A 184 18.81 -6.00 15.04
C HIS A 184 19.03 -6.92 13.83
N GLU A 185 19.46 -8.16 14.06
CA GLU A 185 19.66 -9.16 13.00
C GLU A 185 18.38 -9.43 12.20
N THR A 186 17.24 -9.59 12.88
CA THR A 186 15.94 -9.79 12.20
C THR A 186 15.54 -8.57 11.38
N ILE A 187 15.72 -7.36 11.92
CA ILE A 187 15.41 -6.11 11.23
C ILE A 187 16.31 -5.94 10.00
N ALA A 188 17.61 -6.20 10.14
CA ALA A 188 18.57 -6.12 9.04
C ALA A 188 18.24 -7.13 7.93
N ALA A 189 17.88 -8.36 8.29
CA ALA A 189 17.49 -9.38 7.32
C ALA A 189 16.22 -9.00 6.56
N ALA A 190 15.19 -8.50 7.25
CA ALA A 190 13.96 -8.04 6.62
C ALA A 190 14.18 -6.80 5.75
N MET A 191 15.02 -5.86 6.19
CA MET A 191 15.41 -4.69 5.40
C MET A 191 16.11 -5.12 4.10
N ASN A 192 17.04 -6.07 4.16
CA ASN A 192 17.71 -6.60 2.96
C ASN A 192 16.71 -7.26 2.01
N ARG A 193 15.76 -8.05 2.53
CA ARG A 193 14.68 -8.64 1.73
C ARG A 193 13.80 -7.58 1.08
N THR A 194 13.40 -6.54 1.82
CA THR A 194 12.63 -5.40 1.30
C THR A 194 13.35 -4.71 0.14
N HIS A 195 14.68 -4.55 0.18
CA HIS A 195 15.41 -3.97 -0.95
C HIS A 195 15.34 -4.87 -2.19
N ILE A 196 15.56 -6.18 -2.03
CA ILE A 196 15.45 -7.15 -3.14
C ILE A 196 14.03 -7.16 -3.71
N TRP A 197 13.01 -7.10 -2.87
CA TRP A 197 11.62 -7.00 -3.28
C TRP A 197 11.29 -5.67 -3.97
N ALA A 198 11.88 -4.57 -3.54
CA ALA A 198 11.71 -3.27 -4.17
C ALA A 198 12.26 -3.25 -5.60
N GLU A 199 13.41 -3.88 -5.86
CA GLU A 199 13.95 -4.05 -7.22
C GLU A 199 13.00 -4.85 -8.12
N ARG A 200 12.42 -5.94 -7.59
CA ARG A 200 11.42 -6.75 -8.28
C ARG A 200 10.14 -5.95 -8.58
N CYS A 201 9.65 -5.17 -7.61
CA CYS A 201 8.51 -4.27 -7.79
C CYS A 201 8.80 -3.26 -8.91
N LEU A 202 9.94 -2.58 -8.85
CA LEU A 202 10.32 -1.57 -9.84
C LEU A 202 10.39 -2.18 -11.25
N LYS A 203 10.98 -3.37 -11.38
CA LYS A 203 11.02 -4.06 -12.67
C LYS A 203 9.61 -4.35 -13.18
N ARG A 204 8.76 -4.99 -12.37
CA ARG A 204 7.40 -5.38 -12.80
C ARG A 204 6.52 -4.17 -13.11
N HIS A 205 6.62 -3.11 -12.31
CA HIS A 205 5.96 -1.82 -12.53
C HIS A 205 6.34 -1.21 -13.88
N SER A 206 7.65 -1.20 -14.20
CA SER A 206 8.12 -0.72 -15.49
C SER A 206 7.61 -1.56 -16.66
N ASP A 207 7.59 -2.89 -16.51
CA ASP A 207 7.05 -3.80 -17.54
C ASP A 207 5.55 -3.52 -17.76
N LEU A 208 4.76 -3.40 -16.69
CA LEU A 208 3.32 -3.11 -16.75
C LEU A 208 3.02 -1.74 -17.38
N ASN A 209 3.80 -0.70 -17.05
CA ASN A 209 3.66 0.61 -17.69
C ASN A 209 4.00 0.58 -19.20
N ALA A 210 4.96 -0.23 -19.62
CA ALA A 210 5.21 -0.45 -21.04
C ALA A 210 4.01 -1.13 -21.73
N GLU A 211 3.43 -2.16 -21.10
CA GLU A 211 2.21 -2.81 -21.59
C GLU A 211 1.02 -1.84 -21.70
N HIS A 212 0.82 -0.96 -20.71
CA HIS A 212 -0.20 0.10 -20.75
C HIS A 212 0.02 1.06 -21.92
N THR A 213 1.27 1.46 -22.15
CA THR A 213 1.64 2.33 -23.27
C THR A 213 1.30 1.69 -24.61
N GLU A 214 1.61 0.40 -24.78
CA GLU A 214 1.28 -0.37 -25.99
C GLU A 214 -0.22 -0.48 -26.22
N ARG A 215 -1.02 -0.54 -25.14
CA ARG A 215 -2.49 -0.58 -25.17
C ARG A 215 -3.13 0.82 -25.31
N GLY A 216 -2.35 1.90 -25.24
CA GLY A 216 -2.88 3.28 -25.24
C GLY A 216 -3.64 3.65 -23.97
N GLU A 217 -3.36 2.96 -22.86
CA GLU A 217 -3.95 3.21 -21.54
C GLU A 217 -3.17 4.29 -20.79
N SER A 218 -3.80 4.97 -19.84
CA SER A 218 -3.12 5.96 -18.98
C SER A 218 -2.03 5.30 -18.14
N LEU A 219 -0.88 5.95 -18.05
CA LEU A 219 0.21 5.53 -17.18
C LEU A 219 -0.18 5.67 -15.70
N GLN A 220 0.35 4.75 -14.89
CA GLN A 220 0.24 4.77 -13.44
C GLN A 220 1.65 4.97 -12.86
N ALA A 221 1.79 5.76 -11.79
CA ALA A 221 3.09 6.17 -11.27
C ALA A 221 3.76 5.14 -10.37
#